data_AF-A0A5C4QVK7-F1
#
_entry.id   AF-A0A5C4QVK7-F1
#
_cell.length_a   1.000
_cell.length_b   1.000
_cell.length_c   1.000
_cell.angle_alpha   90.00
_cell.angle_beta   90.00
_cell.angle_gamma   90.00
#
_symmetry.space_group_name_H-M   'P 1'
#
loop_
_entity.id
_entity.type
_entity.pdbx_description
1 polymer ?
#
loop_
_entity_poly.entity_id
_entity_poly.type
_entity_poly.pdbx_seq_one_letter_code
_entity_poly.pdbx_strand_id
1 'polypeptide(L)'
;AGDGYKRQGSFLNAFALRIGERLRAATDAADQAAAGTAGAERLLPVLAERGEAVQERLETLFPGVTRHRLSVRDAEGWSSGTSAADRASLDVGGGRKPRQVPGRR
;
A
#
# COMPACT_ATOMS: atom_id res chain seq x y z
N ALA A 1 11.62 3.54 -32.54
CA ALA A 1 10.82 2.78 -31.56
C ALA A 1 11.39 2.80 -30.13
N GLY A 2 12.21 3.81 -29.77
CA GLY A 2 13.05 3.82 -28.55
C GLY A 2 12.47 4.49 -27.31
N ASP A 3 11.34 5.18 -27.43
CA ASP A 3 10.95 6.20 -26.43
C ASP A 3 9.70 5.82 -25.63
N GLY A 4 8.76 5.09 -26.25
CA GLY A 4 7.52 4.66 -25.60
C GLY A 4 7.73 3.76 -24.37
N TYR A 5 8.75 2.89 -24.39
CA TYR A 5 9.03 2.01 -23.25
C TYR A 5 9.61 2.76 -22.05
N LYS A 6 10.33 3.87 -22.26
CA LYS A 6 10.90 4.69 -21.17
C LYS A 6 9.79 5.42 -20.42
N ARG A 7 8.83 5.93 -21.17
CA ARG A 7 7.61 6.55 -20.65
C ARG A 7 6.76 5.56 -19.86
N GLN A 8 6.45 4.40 -20.44
CA GLN A 8 5.68 3.36 -19.75
C GLN A 8 6.39 2.87 -18.48
N GLY A 9 7.70 2.63 -18.54
CA GLY A 9 8.48 2.23 -17.37
C GLY A 9 8.49 3.30 -16.27
N SER A 10 8.69 4.57 -16.64
CA SER A 10 8.68 5.68 -15.68
C SER A 10 7.29 5.89 -15.07
N PHE A 11 6.22 5.70 -15.86
CA PHE A 11 4.84 5.69 -15.39
C PHE A 11 4.59 4.63 -14.33
N LEU A 12 4.94 3.37 -14.61
CA LEU A 12 4.72 2.27 -13.67
C LEU A 12 5.53 2.44 -12.38
N ASN A 13 6.77 2.92 -12.49
CA ASN A 13 7.61 3.19 -11.33
C ASN A 13 6.99 4.28 -10.43
N ALA A 14 6.57 5.40 -11.02
CA ALA A 14 5.92 6.48 -10.28
C ALA A 14 4.61 6.04 -9.64
N PHE A 15 3.78 5.30 -10.39
CA PHE A 15 2.52 4.77 -9.90
C PHE A 15 2.72 3.85 -8.70
N ALA A 16 3.60 2.86 -8.81
CA ALA A 16 3.86 1.90 -7.74
C ALA A 16 4.41 2.56 -6.47
N LEU A 17 5.37 3.48 -6.62
CA LEU A 17 5.90 4.26 -5.50
C LEU A 17 4.80 5.05 -4.80
N ARG A 18 4.01 5.79 -5.58
CA ARG A 18 2.97 6.65 -5.04
C ARG A 18 1.84 5.88 -4.36
N ILE A 19 1.45 4.73 -4.89
CA ILE A 19 0.50 3.83 -4.21
C ILE A 19 1.08 3.33 -2.89
N GLY A 20 2.36 2.94 -2.86
CA GLY A 20 3.03 2.52 -1.61
C GLY A 20 3.02 3.60 -0.53
N GLU A 21 3.33 4.85 -0.89
CA GLU A 21 3.23 6.01 0.02
C GLU A 21 1.82 6.19 0.58
N ARG A 22 0.81 6.15 -0.31
CA ARG A 22 -0.60 6.34 0.07
C ARG A 22 -1.11 5.21 0.98
N LEU A 23 -0.72 3.97 0.69
CA LEU A 23 -1.05 2.83 1.55
C LEU A 23 -0.43 2.97 2.94
N ARG A 24 0.83 3.41 3.02
CA ARG A 24 1.50 3.64 4.30
C ARG A 24 0.80 4.74 5.11
N ALA A 25 0.46 5.85 4.47
CA ALA A 25 -0.28 6.94 5.11
C ALA A 25 -1.66 6.48 5.62
N ALA A 26 -2.36 5.63 4.85
CA ALA A 26 -3.65 5.07 5.26
C ALA A 26 -3.52 4.11 6.46
N THR A 27 -2.49 3.25 6.47
CA THR A 27 -2.18 2.38 7.62
C THR A 27 -1.86 3.19 8.86
N ASP A 28 -0.98 4.19 8.75
CA ASP A 28 -0.60 5.05 9.88
C ASP A 28 -1.84 5.75 10.47
N ALA A 29 -2.74 6.26 9.62
CA ALA A 29 -3.98 6.89 10.07
C ALA A 29 -4.93 5.88 10.77
N ALA A 30 -5.04 4.66 10.25
CA ALA A 30 -5.85 3.60 10.86
C ALA A 30 -5.30 3.17 12.23
N ASP A 31 -3.98 3.03 12.34
CA ASP A 31 -3.30 2.65 13.58
C ASP A 31 -3.49 3.70 14.67
N GLN A 32 -3.39 5.00 14.32
CA GLN A 32 -3.64 6.08 15.27
C GLN A 32 -5.11 6.09 15.76
N ALA A 33 -6.07 5.89 14.85
CA ALA A 33 -7.49 5.82 15.22
C ALA A 33 -7.80 4.61 16.12
N ALA A 34 -7.17 3.46 15.85
CA ALA A 34 -7.31 2.26 16.68
C ALA A 34 -6.65 2.45 18.05
N ALA A 35 -5.45 3.01 18.11
CA ALA A 35 -4.75 3.28 19.36
C ALA A 35 -5.54 4.20 20.29
N GLY A 36 -6.21 5.22 19.75
CA GLY A 36 -7.08 6.12 20.52
C GLY A 36 -8.32 5.45 21.12
N THR A 37 -8.75 4.29 20.62
CA THR A 37 -9.96 3.58 21.08
C THR A 37 -9.66 2.34 21.92
N ALA A 38 -8.65 1.54 21.54
CA ALA A 38 -8.31 0.28 22.21
C ALA A 38 -7.00 0.34 23.03
N GLY A 39 -6.19 1.39 22.89
CA GLY A 39 -4.87 1.52 23.50
C GLY A 39 -3.78 0.76 22.73
N ALA A 40 -2.66 1.42 22.47
CA ALA A 40 -1.59 0.91 21.61
C ALA A 40 -1.01 -0.45 22.06
N GLU A 41 -0.72 -0.61 23.35
CA GLU A 41 -0.11 -1.83 23.91
C GLU A 41 -0.92 -3.11 23.64
N ARG A 42 -2.26 -3.00 23.59
CA ARG A 42 -3.12 -4.16 23.29
C ARG A 42 -3.20 -4.46 21.80
N LEU A 43 -2.90 -3.48 20.94
CA LEU A 43 -3.01 -3.61 19.48
C LEU A 43 -1.72 -4.10 18.84
N LEU A 44 -0.55 -3.74 19.38
CA LEU A 44 0.75 -4.09 18.79
C LEU A 44 0.93 -5.61 18.55
N PRO A 45 0.56 -6.52 19.46
CA PRO A 45 0.69 -7.95 19.21
C PRO A 45 -0.17 -8.44 18.02
N VAL A 46 -1.40 -7.92 17.90
CA VAL A 46 -2.32 -8.28 16.81
C VAL A 46 -1.81 -7.75 15.47
N LEU A 47 -1.24 -6.53 15.45
CA LEU A 47 -0.64 -5.96 14.25
C LEU A 47 0.63 -6.71 13.83
N ALA A 48 1.43 -7.20 14.78
CA ALA A 48 2.59 -8.04 14.50
C ALA A 48 2.19 -9.36 13.84
N GLU A 49 1.25 -10.10 14.43
CA GLU A 49 0.71 -11.35 13.86
C GLU A 49 0.13 -11.11 12.46
N ARG A 50 -0.59 -9.99 12.28
CA ARG A 50 -1.14 -9.63 10.97
C ARG A 50 -0.05 -9.33 9.94
N GLY A 51 1.04 -8.68 10.36
CA GLY A 51 2.20 -8.40 9.50
C GLY A 51 2.84 -9.69 8.99
N GLU A 52 3.03 -10.67 9.86
CA GLU A 52 3.56 -12.00 9.50
C GLU A 52 2.63 -12.72 8.51
N ALA A 53 1.33 -12.75 8.78
CA ALA A 53 0.35 -13.37 7.88
C ALA A 53 0.29 -12.68 6.51
N VAL A 54 0.47 -11.35 6.46
CA VAL A 54 0.56 -10.62 5.18
C VAL A 54 1.83 -11.01 4.43
N GLN A 55 2.98 -11.11 5.11
CA GLN A 55 4.23 -11.50 4.48
C GLN A 55 4.18 -12.93 3.92
N GLU A 56 3.64 -13.88 4.67
CA GLU A 56 3.45 -15.26 4.20
C GLU A 56 2.57 -15.32 2.94
N ARG A 57 1.49 -14.54 2.93
CA ARG A 57 0.58 -14.44 1.78
C ARG A 57 1.22 -13.76 0.59
N LEU A 58 2.06 -12.74 0.82
CA LEU A 58 2.83 -12.08 -0.24
C LEU A 58 3.74 -13.08 -0.95
N GLU A 59 4.53 -13.84 -0.20
CA GLU A 59 5.44 -14.85 -0.75
C GLU A 59 4.68 -15.97 -1.49
N THR A 60 3.52 -16.37 -0.98
CA THR A 60 2.67 -17.39 -1.61
C THR A 60 2.07 -16.90 -2.93
N LEU A 61 1.53 -15.68 -2.96
CA LEU A 61 0.83 -15.14 -4.13
C LEU A 61 1.77 -14.62 -5.20
N PHE A 62 2.93 -14.11 -4.80
CA PHE A 62 3.92 -13.50 -5.69
C PHE A 62 5.29 -14.11 -5.46
N PRO A 63 5.48 -15.39 -5.80
CA PRO A 63 6.78 -16.03 -5.63
C PRO A 63 7.84 -15.32 -6.48
N GLY A 64 9.01 -15.03 -5.90
CA GLY A 64 10.16 -14.46 -6.62
C GLY A 64 10.14 -12.93 -6.79
N VAL A 65 9.50 -12.18 -5.88
CA VAL A 65 9.61 -10.71 -5.85
C VAL A 65 11.09 -10.29 -5.83
N THR A 66 11.47 -9.48 -6.82
CA THR A 66 12.84 -8.93 -6.91
C THR A 66 12.83 -7.45 -6.58
N ARG A 67 13.88 -6.98 -5.89
CA ARG A 67 14.11 -5.55 -5.64
C ARG A 67 14.90 -4.96 -6.80
N HIS A 68 14.37 -3.88 -7.38
CA HIS A 68 15.06 -3.13 -8.43
C HIS A 68 15.19 -1.67 -8.04
N ARG A 69 16.31 -1.06 -8.44
CA ARG A 69 16.48 0.39 -8.33
C ARG A 69 15.68 1.06 -9.44
N LEU A 70 14.81 1.98 -9.06
CA LEU A 70 14.02 2.75 -10.01
C LEU A 70 14.88 3.89 -10.55
N SER A 71 14.95 4.00 -11.88
CA SER A 71 15.56 5.14 -12.56
C SER A 71 14.48 5.92 -13.28
N VAL A 72 14.40 7.24 -13.07
CA VAL A 72 13.53 8.11 -13.85
C VAL A 72 14.16 8.29 -15.22
N ARG A 73 13.47 7.84 -16.27
CA ARG A 73 13.96 7.93 -17.65
C ARG A 73 13.11 8.84 -18.53
N ASP A 74 11.95 9.24 -18.03
CA ASP A 74 11.00 10.13 -18.69
C ASP A 74 10.17 10.87 -17.63
N ALA A 75 10.22 12.20 -17.67
CA ALA A 75 9.56 13.05 -16.66
C ALA A 75 8.03 13.08 -16.81
N GLU A 76 7.55 13.00 -18.06
CA GLU A 76 6.12 13.03 -18.35
C GLU A 76 5.44 11.74 -17.89
N GLY A 77 6.04 10.59 -18.19
CA GLY A 77 5.63 9.28 -17.67
C GLY A 77 5.59 9.28 -16.16
N TRP A 78 6.61 9.84 -15.49
CA TRP A 78 6.63 9.96 -14.03
C TRP A 78 5.46 10.81 -13.50
N SER A 79 5.26 12.03 -14.01
CA SER A 79 4.18 12.92 -13.59
C SER A 79 2.79 12.30 -13.81
N SER A 80 2.60 11.65 -14.97
CA SER A 80 1.36 10.95 -15.30
C SER A 80 1.11 9.76 -14.38
N GLY A 81 2.15 8.98 -14.06
CA GLY A 81 2.08 7.84 -13.14
C GLY A 81 1.71 8.26 -11.71
N THR A 82 2.34 9.31 -11.19
CA THR A 82 1.99 9.90 -9.89
C THR A 82 0.53 10.37 -9.88
N SER A 83 0.13 11.13 -10.90
CA SER A 83 -1.24 11.66 -11.00
C SER A 83 -2.29 10.55 -11.12
N ALA A 84 -1.98 9.48 -11.85
CA ALA A 84 -2.85 8.31 -11.95
C ALA A 84 -2.96 7.57 -10.61
N ALA A 85 -1.84 7.42 -9.90
CA ALA A 85 -1.83 6.83 -8.57
C ALA A 85 -2.62 7.67 -7.58
N ASP A 86 -2.56 9.00 -7.60
CA ASP A 86 -3.37 9.86 -6.72
C ASP A 86 -4.87 9.64 -6.90
N ARG A 87 -5.32 9.39 -8.14
CA ARG A 87 -6.74 9.14 -8.46
C ARG A 87 -7.20 7.72 -8.17
N ALA A 88 -6.29 6.78 -7.94
CA ALA A 88 -6.67 5.39 -7.68
C ALA A 88 -7.41 5.26 -6.33
N SER A 89 -8.54 4.56 -6.32
CA SER A 89 -9.20 4.16 -5.06
C SER A 89 -8.37 3.07 -4.38
N LEU A 90 -8.20 3.22 -3.07
CA LEU A 90 -7.52 2.25 -2.20
C LEU A 90 -8.49 1.57 -1.23
N ASP A 91 -9.79 1.73 -1.46
CA ASP A 91 -10.82 1.18 -0.59
C ASP A 91 -10.94 -0.33 -0.80
N VAL A 92 -10.70 -1.12 0.25
CA VAL A 92 -10.84 -2.57 0.24
C VAL A 92 -12.33 -2.93 0.30
N GLY A 93 -13.00 -2.87 -0.85
CA GLY A 93 -14.40 -3.25 -1.01
C GLY A 93 -15.38 -2.20 -0.48
N GLY A 94 -16.30 -1.76 -1.33
CA GLY A 94 -17.27 -0.70 -1.04
C GLY A 94 -17.87 -0.75 0.37
N GLY A 95 -17.59 0.28 1.16
CA GLY A 95 -18.40 0.70 2.31
C GLY A 95 -18.56 -0.27 3.48
N ARG A 96 -17.86 -1.41 3.55
CA ARG A 96 -18.01 -2.29 4.71
C ARG A 96 -17.15 -1.77 5.85
N LYS A 97 -17.78 -0.98 6.73
CA LYS A 97 -17.20 -0.56 8.01
C LYS A 97 -16.51 -1.77 8.70
N PRO A 98 -15.35 -1.57 9.32
CA PRO A 98 -14.67 -2.64 10.05
C PRO A 98 -15.65 -3.25 11.04
N ARG A 99 -15.77 -4.57 11.01
CA ARG A 99 -16.67 -5.32 11.88
C ARG A 99 -16.18 -5.11 13.30
N GLN A 100 -16.87 -4.25 14.06
CA GLN A 100 -16.60 -4.09 15.48
C GLN A 100 -16.83 -5.44 16.15
N VAL A 101 -15.75 -6.04 16.66
CA VAL A 101 -15.82 -7.28 17.40
C VAL A 101 -16.40 -6.94 18.78
N PRO A 102 -17.57 -7.48 19.16
CA PRO A 102 -18.13 -7.20 20.48
C PRO A 102 -17.18 -7.79 21.52
N GLY A 103 -16.66 -6.94 22.41
CA GLY A 103 -15.89 -7.39 23.56
C GLY A 103 -16.74 -8.31 24.42
N ARG A 104 -16.33 -9.58 24.55
CA ARG A 104 -16.90 -10.48 25.55
C ARG A 104 -16.50 -9.97 26.94
N ARG A 105 -17.53 -9.71 27.74
CA ARG A 105 -17.44 -9.65 29.20
C ARG A 105 -17.29 -11.05 29.76
#